data_AF-A0A7W7LC15-F1
#
_entry.id   AF-A0A7W7LC15-F1
#
_cell.length_a   1.000
_cell.length_b   1.000
_cell.length_c   1.000
_cell.angle_alpha   90.00
_cell.angle_beta   90.00
_cell.angle_gamma   90.00
#
_symmetry.space_group_name_H-M   'P 1'
#
loop_
_entity.id
_entity.type
_entity.pdbx_description
1 polymer ?
#
loop_
_entity_poly.entity_id
_entity_poly.type
_entity_poly.pdbx_seq_one_letter_code
_entity_poly.pdbx_strand_id
1 'polypeptide(L)'
;MPPEVRNAAGFRLERARRLAAVAAAVTARLPTAGFLYLAGEGTPGIGRFVASDAWRAREREPGEDFPPGPSTARAFAEYLEKGWPEGRPGWQWELASADTDLAYRPPVPSPAARRAGLSPAPATRLRVSPYDTADYARRTALKKQRMPWDLVLDTVRPVERRTAILVPGTGPGAGRPLVLHDEEAAALAWLTEAPRAHARVPAGEPGEELLRRLVEVGALVRDGGTG
;
A
#
# COMPACT_ATOMS: atom_id res chain seq x y z
N MET A 1 37.40 22.57 -26.71
CA MET A 1 36.91 21.98 -25.46
C MET A 1 35.93 22.95 -24.84
N PRO A 2 34.62 22.69 -24.81
CA PRO A 2 33.66 23.57 -24.15
C PRO A 2 33.96 23.62 -22.64
N PRO A 3 33.67 24.73 -21.94
CA PRO A 3 34.00 24.89 -20.53
C PRO A 3 33.14 23.94 -19.68
N GLU A 4 33.73 22.82 -19.30
CA GLU A 4 33.12 21.78 -18.50
C GLU A 4 32.73 22.30 -17.11
N VAL A 5 31.44 22.11 -16.78
CA VAL A 5 30.85 21.99 -15.44
C VAL A 5 31.35 23.02 -14.41
N ARG A 6 30.92 24.28 -14.54
CA ARG A 6 31.22 25.37 -13.59
C ARG A 6 30.76 25.19 -12.14
N ASN A 7 30.07 24.10 -11.74
CA ASN A 7 29.79 23.85 -10.32
C ASN A 7 29.34 22.40 -10.00
N ALA A 8 30.27 21.43 -10.01
CA ALA A 8 29.96 20.04 -9.68
C ALA A 8 29.30 19.88 -8.30
N ALA A 9 29.62 20.75 -7.34
CA ALA A 9 28.99 20.76 -6.01
C ALA A 9 27.51 21.20 -6.07
N GLY A 10 27.20 22.26 -6.83
CA GLY A 10 25.83 22.72 -7.05
C GLY A 10 24.94 21.65 -7.71
N PHE A 11 25.45 20.94 -8.71
CA PHE A 11 24.72 19.83 -9.35
C PHE A 11 24.48 18.66 -8.39
N ARG A 12 25.45 18.32 -7.53
CA ARG A 12 25.28 17.27 -6.52
C ARG A 12 24.22 17.65 -5.49
N LEU A 13 24.20 18.91 -5.03
CA LEU A 13 23.22 19.40 -4.07
C LEU A 13 21.80 19.38 -4.64
N GLU A 14 21.62 19.88 -5.86
CA GLU A 14 20.32 19.88 -6.54
C GLU A 14 19.81 18.45 -6.80
N ARG A 15 20.71 17.55 -7.21
CA ARG A 15 20.39 16.12 -7.35
C ARG A 15 19.94 15.52 -6.01
N ALA A 16 20.65 15.80 -4.93
CA ALA A 16 20.28 15.31 -3.60
C ALA A 16 18.90 15.84 -3.15
N ARG A 17 18.62 17.14 -3.38
CA ARG A 17 17.33 17.75 -3.09
C ARG A 17 16.19 17.07 -3.85
N ARG A 18 16.38 16.80 -5.14
CA ARG A 18 15.39 16.11 -5.99
C ARG A 18 15.13 14.69 -5.51
N LEU A 19 16.17 13.93 -5.18
CA LEU A 19 16.01 12.58 -4.63
C LEU A 19 15.29 12.60 -3.28
N ALA A 20 15.59 13.59 -2.42
CA ALA A 20 14.89 13.76 -1.14
C ALA A 20 13.41 14.10 -1.33
N ALA A 21 13.07 14.96 -2.31
CA ALA A 21 11.68 15.29 -2.63
C ALA A 21 10.91 14.06 -3.14
N VAL A 22 11.53 13.23 -3.99
CA VAL A 22 10.93 11.96 -4.45
C VAL A 22 10.72 11.00 -3.28
N ALA A 23 11.72 10.84 -2.41
CA ALA A 23 11.62 10.00 -1.22
C ALA A 23 10.45 10.47 -0.31
N ALA A 24 10.34 11.78 -0.08
CA ALA A 24 9.26 12.36 0.71
C ALA A 24 7.89 12.09 0.07
N ALA A 25 7.74 12.31 -1.24
CA ALA A 25 6.50 12.04 -1.97
C ALA A 25 6.07 10.57 -1.87
N VAL A 26 7.02 9.64 -2.01
CA VAL A 26 6.77 8.20 -1.84
C VAL A 26 6.33 7.90 -0.40
N THR A 27 7.09 8.31 0.61
CA THR A 27 6.78 8.01 2.02
C THR A 27 5.48 8.66 2.52
N ALA A 28 5.06 9.78 1.93
CA ALA A 28 3.79 10.42 2.29
C ALA A 28 2.57 9.64 1.78
N ARG A 29 2.71 8.91 0.67
CA ARG A 29 1.60 8.18 0.02
C ARG A 29 1.64 6.67 0.27
N LEU A 30 2.83 6.12 0.44
CA LEU A 30 3.13 4.72 0.69
C LEU A 30 4.08 4.65 1.91
N PRO A 31 3.59 4.95 3.12
CA PRO A 31 4.44 5.09 4.29
C PRO A 31 5.18 3.81 4.65
N THR A 32 4.55 2.64 4.48
CA THR A 32 5.16 1.35 4.82
C THR A 32 6.11 0.91 3.73
N ALA A 33 5.68 0.92 2.46
CA ALA A 33 6.54 0.50 1.35
C ALA A 33 7.74 1.44 1.18
N GLY A 34 7.50 2.75 1.26
CA GLY A 34 8.54 3.78 1.22
C GLY A 34 9.55 3.64 2.35
N PHE A 35 9.08 3.43 3.58
CA PHE A 35 9.96 3.16 4.72
C PHE A 35 10.83 1.92 4.50
N LEU A 36 10.21 0.76 4.23
CA LEU A 36 10.93 -0.50 4.09
C LEU A 36 11.99 -0.41 2.98
N TYR A 37 11.64 0.17 1.84
CA TYR A 37 12.57 0.35 0.74
C TYR A 37 13.76 1.25 1.14
N LEU A 38 13.47 2.46 1.67
CA LEU A 38 14.49 3.44 2.06
C LEU A 38 15.39 2.95 3.19
N ALA A 39 14.86 2.20 4.16
CA ALA A 39 15.64 1.73 5.29
C ALA A 39 16.68 0.66 4.88
N GLY A 40 16.44 -0.09 3.80
CA GLY A 40 17.43 -1.02 3.27
C GLY A 40 18.28 -0.47 2.11
N GLU A 41 17.75 0.41 1.25
CA GLU A 41 18.48 0.92 0.08
C GLU A 41 19.09 2.32 0.24
N GLY A 42 18.58 3.10 1.20
CA GLY A 42 18.90 4.52 1.37
C GLY A 42 18.63 5.36 0.11
N THR A 43 19.31 6.51 0.04
CA THR A 43 19.26 7.42 -1.11
C THR A 43 19.67 6.79 -2.45
N PRO A 44 20.67 5.88 -2.52
CA PRO A 44 21.00 5.16 -3.76
C PRO A 44 19.81 4.39 -4.36
N GLY A 45 18.96 3.81 -3.52
CA GLY A 45 17.73 3.14 -3.95
C GLY A 45 16.77 4.07 -4.69
N ILE A 46 16.57 5.28 -4.20
CA ILE A 46 15.74 6.29 -4.88
C ILE A 46 16.39 6.71 -6.20
N GLY A 47 17.71 6.80 -6.24
CA GLY A 47 18.45 7.02 -7.48
C GLY A 47 18.16 5.96 -8.55
N ARG A 48 18.11 4.67 -8.16
CA ARG A 48 17.75 3.57 -9.08
C ARG A 48 16.29 3.62 -9.50
N PHE A 49 15.37 3.92 -8.58
CA PHE A 49 13.96 4.12 -8.90
C PHE A 49 13.77 5.23 -9.95
N VAL A 50 14.40 6.40 -9.76
CA VAL A 50 14.31 7.52 -10.71
C VAL A 50 14.94 7.18 -12.07
N ALA A 51 15.87 6.22 -12.13
CA ALA A 51 16.45 5.73 -13.39
C ALA A 51 15.61 4.62 -14.07
N SER A 52 14.63 4.04 -13.36
CA SER A 52 13.84 2.91 -13.83
C SER A 52 12.90 3.26 -14.99
N ASP A 53 12.40 2.24 -15.69
CA ASP A 53 11.39 2.41 -16.73
C ASP A 53 10.04 2.87 -16.14
N ALA A 54 9.70 2.45 -14.92
CA ALA A 54 8.47 2.88 -14.25
C ALA A 54 8.45 4.40 -14.02
N TRP A 55 9.58 4.98 -13.61
CA TRP A 55 9.72 6.43 -13.48
C TRP A 55 9.59 7.16 -14.83
N ARG A 56 10.17 6.58 -15.89
CA ARG A 56 10.12 7.14 -17.24
C ARG A 56 8.71 7.10 -17.84
N ALA A 57 7.96 6.03 -17.56
CA ALA A 57 6.60 5.83 -18.03
C ALA A 57 5.52 6.58 -17.24
N ARG A 58 5.85 7.11 -16.05
CA ARG A 58 4.89 7.85 -15.22
C ARG A 58 4.27 9.02 -15.99
N GLU A 59 2.98 9.23 -15.78
CA GLU A 59 2.25 10.38 -16.32
C GLU A 59 2.84 11.67 -15.75
N ARG A 60 3.16 12.62 -16.63
CA ARG A 60 3.63 13.97 -16.28
C ARG A 60 2.46 14.92 -16.39
N GLU A 61 2.14 15.66 -15.34
CA GLU A 61 1.10 16.69 -15.41
C GLU A 61 1.63 17.93 -16.15
N PRO A 62 0.81 18.63 -16.95
CA PRO A 62 1.21 19.91 -17.55
C PRO A 62 1.52 20.96 -16.46
N GLY A 63 2.72 21.54 -16.48
CA GLY A 63 3.15 22.53 -15.46
C GLY A 63 3.80 21.93 -14.20
N GLU A 64 4.21 20.68 -14.25
CA GLU A 64 4.75 19.93 -13.10
C GLU A 64 6.04 20.52 -12.51
N ASP A 65 5.94 21.10 -11.31
CA ASP A 65 7.09 21.35 -10.43
C ASP A 65 7.47 20.03 -9.73
N PHE A 66 8.53 19.41 -10.24
CA PHE A 66 9.05 18.12 -9.83
C PHE A 66 9.21 17.94 -8.29
N PRO A 67 8.83 16.80 -7.69
CA PRO A 67 8.05 15.69 -8.22
C PRO A 67 6.55 15.75 -7.83
N PRO A 68 5.62 15.36 -8.72
CA PRO A 68 4.18 15.24 -8.41
C PRO A 68 3.94 14.11 -7.39
N GLY A 69 3.16 14.36 -6.34
CA GLY A 69 2.90 13.35 -5.30
C GLY A 69 2.23 12.06 -5.82
N PRO A 70 1.06 12.12 -6.50
CA PRO A 70 0.30 10.94 -6.92
C PRO A 70 1.01 10.05 -7.94
N SER A 71 1.52 10.62 -9.06
CA SER A 71 2.13 9.83 -10.13
C SER A 71 3.51 9.27 -9.73
N THR A 72 4.25 9.98 -8.87
CA THR A 72 5.50 9.47 -8.26
C THR A 72 5.26 8.21 -7.44
N ALA A 73 4.27 8.24 -6.55
CA ALA A 73 3.99 7.10 -5.68
C ALA A 73 3.40 5.91 -6.45
N ARG A 74 2.58 6.16 -7.49
CA ARG A 74 2.09 5.09 -8.38
C ARG A 74 3.23 4.43 -9.16
N ALA A 75 4.10 5.22 -9.78
CA ALA A 75 5.27 4.70 -10.48
C ALA A 75 6.20 3.92 -9.55
N PHE A 76 6.30 4.34 -8.28
CA PHE A 76 7.07 3.62 -7.26
C PHE A 76 6.44 2.26 -6.92
N ALA A 77 5.11 2.19 -6.78
CA ALA A 77 4.41 0.91 -6.60
C ALA A 77 4.68 -0.06 -7.77
N GLU A 78 4.57 0.42 -9.02
CA GLU A 78 4.87 -0.37 -10.22
C GLU A 78 6.34 -0.80 -10.30
N TYR A 79 7.27 0.03 -9.80
CA TYR A 79 8.68 -0.30 -9.70
C TYR A 79 8.91 -1.46 -8.71
N LEU A 80 8.26 -1.41 -7.54
CA LEU A 80 8.40 -2.45 -6.52
C LEU A 80 7.82 -3.79 -6.98
N GLU A 81 6.70 -3.80 -7.72
CA GLU A 81 6.12 -5.02 -8.30
C GLU A 81 7.05 -5.75 -9.27
N LYS A 82 7.88 -5.00 -10.00
CA LYS A 82 8.84 -5.56 -10.96
C LYS A 82 10.17 -5.99 -10.34
N GLY A 83 10.42 -5.60 -9.10
CA GLY A 83 11.72 -5.84 -8.48
C GLY A 83 11.75 -5.41 -7.02
N TRP A 84 11.28 -6.30 -6.14
CA TRP A 84 11.73 -6.27 -4.75
C TRP A 84 13.19 -6.74 -4.70
N PRO A 85 14.10 -6.03 -4.01
CA PRO A 85 15.51 -6.38 -4.04
C PRO A 85 15.74 -7.83 -3.58
N GLU A 86 16.52 -8.60 -4.36
CA GLU A 86 16.86 -9.98 -4.04
C GLU A 86 17.53 -10.08 -2.65
N GLY A 87 17.22 -11.14 -1.91
CA GLY A 87 17.77 -11.39 -0.57
C GLY A 87 17.05 -10.67 0.59
N ARG A 88 16.03 -9.85 0.32
CA ARG A 88 15.20 -9.27 1.37
C ARG A 88 14.26 -10.30 2.00
N PRO A 89 13.98 -10.21 3.32
CA PRO A 89 12.99 -11.07 3.96
C PRO A 89 11.61 -10.93 3.32
N GLY A 90 10.93 -12.06 3.06
CA GLY A 90 9.62 -12.09 2.40
C GLY A 90 8.54 -11.26 3.12
N TRP A 91 8.62 -11.15 4.44
CA TRP A 91 7.68 -10.33 5.22
C TRP A 91 7.76 -8.84 4.87
N GLN A 92 8.92 -8.32 4.45
CA GLN A 92 9.03 -6.91 4.05
C GLN A 92 8.28 -6.68 2.74
N TRP A 93 8.38 -7.62 1.80
CA TRP A 93 7.60 -7.60 0.58
C TRP A 93 6.11 -7.64 0.87
N GLU A 94 5.66 -8.54 1.75
CA GLU A 94 4.24 -8.66 2.10
C GLU A 94 3.67 -7.35 2.68
N LEU A 95 4.40 -6.67 3.56
CA LEU A 95 3.99 -5.38 4.11
C LEU A 95 4.01 -4.25 3.08
N ALA A 96 5.03 -4.20 2.23
CA ALA A 96 5.15 -3.20 1.18
C ALA A 96 4.05 -3.38 0.11
N SER A 97 3.83 -4.62 -0.33
CA SER A 97 2.73 -5.00 -1.22
C SER A 97 1.39 -4.66 -0.59
N ALA A 98 1.22 -4.86 0.71
CA ALA A 98 -0.04 -4.52 1.35
C ALA A 98 -0.36 -3.01 1.30
N ASP A 99 0.66 -2.16 1.43
CA ASP A 99 0.54 -0.71 1.34
C ASP A 99 0.24 -0.26 -0.10
N THR A 100 0.93 -0.85 -1.09
CA THR A 100 0.69 -0.54 -2.52
C THR A 100 -0.67 -1.02 -3.00
N ASP A 101 -1.07 -2.23 -2.62
CA ASP A 101 -2.38 -2.79 -2.97
C ASP A 101 -3.50 -1.93 -2.38
N LEU A 102 -3.39 -1.54 -1.10
CA LEU A 102 -4.38 -0.66 -0.48
C LEU A 102 -4.48 0.68 -1.19
N ALA A 103 -3.37 1.24 -1.69
CA ALA A 103 -3.36 2.54 -2.36
C ALA A 103 -3.89 2.48 -3.81
N TYR A 104 -3.55 1.44 -4.57
CA TYR A 104 -3.68 1.44 -6.03
C TYR A 104 -4.44 0.25 -6.61
N ARG A 105 -4.66 -0.82 -5.86
CA ARG A 105 -5.33 -2.01 -6.36
C ARG A 105 -6.79 -2.02 -5.91
N PRO A 106 -7.75 -1.88 -6.84
CA PRO A 106 -9.15 -2.02 -6.48
C PRO A 106 -9.42 -3.46 -6.04
N PRO A 107 -10.24 -3.66 -5.00
CA PRO A 107 -10.63 -4.99 -4.58
C PRO A 107 -11.51 -5.64 -5.65
N VAL A 108 -11.13 -6.84 -6.07
CA VAL A 108 -11.90 -7.60 -7.05
C VAL A 108 -12.75 -8.65 -6.32
N PRO A 109 -14.09 -8.61 -6.46
CA PRO A 109 -14.96 -9.57 -5.81
C PRO A 109 -14.71 -10.98 -6.33
N SER A 110 -14.57 -11.93 -5.40
CA SER A 110 -14.47 -13.35 -5.75
C SER A 110 -15.75 -13.88 -6.40
N PRO A 111 -15.69 -15.05 -7.07
CA PRO A 111 -16.89 -15.68 -7.62
C PRO A 111 -17.99 -15.96 -6.58
N ALA A 112 -17.63 -16.21 -5.31
CA ALA A 112 -18.60 -16.42 -4.24
C ALA A 112 -19.32 -15.11 -3.84
N ALA A 113 -18.59 -13.98 -3.81
CA ALA A 113 -19.15 -12.64 -3.61
C ALA A 113 -20.14 -12.26 -4.69
N ARG A 114 -19.76 -12.48 -5.96
CA ARG A 114 -20.65 -12.23 -7.09
C ARG A 114 -21.93 -13.08 -7.02
N ARG A 115 -21.83 -14.36 -6.69
CA ARG A 115 -23.02 -15.24 -6.51
C ARG A 115 -23.93 -14.80 -5.36
N ALA A 116 -23.37 -14.18 -4.33
CA ALA A 116 -24.12 -13.62 -3.21
C ALA A 116 -24.66 -12.20 -3.49
N GLY A 117 -24.46 -11.67 -4.70
CA GLY A 117 -24.85 -10.31 -5.07
C GLY A 117 -24.11 -9.25 -4.27
N LEU A 118 -22.86 -9.51 -3.88
CA LEU A 118 -22.04 -8.57 -3.10
C LEU A 118 -20.85 -8.10 -3.92
N SER A 119 -20.67 -6.79 -4.00
CA SER A 119 -19.55 -6.15 -4.67
C SER A 119 -18.98 -5.02 -3.79
N PRO A 120 -17.66 -4.76 -3.84
CA PRO A 120 -17.08 -3.57 -3.23
C PRO A 120 -17.73 -2.31 -3.80
N ALA A 121 -18.08 -1.36 -2.93
CA ALA A 121 -18.60 -0.07 -3.39
C ALA A 121 -17.54 0.66 -4.22
N PRO A 122 -17.94 1.57 -5.16
CA PRO A 122 -16.99 2.35 -5.94
C PRO A 122 -15.95 3.05 -5.07
N ALA A 123 -14.69 3.07 -5.50
CA ALA A 123 -13.55 3.62 -4.76
C ALA A 123 -13.23 2.96 -3.40
N THR A 124 -13.88 1.85 -3.04
CA THR A 124 -13.50 1.06 -1.86
C THR A 124 -12.12 0.47 -2.07
N ARG A 125 -11.30 0.49 -1.02
CA ARG A 125 -9.96 -0.08 -1.01
C ARG A 125 -9.88 -1.14 0.07
N LEU A 126 -9.31 -2.29 -0.23
CA LEU A 126 -9.19 -3.39 0.72
C LEU A 126 -7.88 -4.12 0.49
N ARG A 127 -7.19 -4.43 1.58
CA ARG A 127 -6.08 -5.37 1.58
C ARG A 127 -6.12 -6.25 2.80
N VAL A 128 -5.79 -7.52 2.60
CA VAL A 128 -5.58 -8.51 3.67
C VAL A 128 -4.10 -8.85 3.73
N SER A 129 -3.50 -8.91 4.91
CA SER A 129 -2.10 -9.30 5.14
C SER A 129 -2.02 -10.46 6.13
N PRO A 130 -1.04 -11.37 6.01
CA PRO A 130 -0.75 -12.36 7.05
C PRO A 130 -0.11 -11.75 8.31
N TYR A 131 0.27 -10.47 8.26
CA TYR A 131 0.90 -9.75 9.36
C TYR A 131 0.02 -8.62 9.91
N ASP A 132 0.22 -8.26 11.18
CA ASP A 132 -0.42 -7.09 11.79
C ASP A 132 0.22 -5.79 11.28
N THR A 133 -0.25 -5.31 10.13
CA THR A 133 0.24 -4.11 9.46
C THR A 133 0.04 -2.85 10.31
N ALA A 134 -1.08 -2.75 11.03
CA ALA A 134 -1.40 -1.59 11.87
C ALA A 134 -0.50 -1.54 13.11
N ASP A 135 -0.32 -2.67 13.79
CA ASP A 135 0.62 -2.76 14.91
C ASP A 135 2.07 -2.52 14.46
N TYR A 136 2.47 -3.10 13.32
CA TYR A 136 3.80 -2.88 12.76
C TYR A 136 4.06 -1.40 12.48
N ALA A 137 3.14 -0.71 11.82
CA ALA A 137 3.26 0.72 11.53
C ALA A 137 3.38 1.55 12.81
N ARG A 138 2.56 1.24 13.83
CA ARG A 138 2.60 1.91 15.14
C ARG A 138 3.95 1.70 15.84
N ARG A 139 4.43 0.45 15.95
CA ARG A 139 5.71 0.13 16.59
C ARG A 139 6.90 0.75 15.84
N THR A 140 6.86 0.74 14.53
CA THR A 140 7.86 1.37 13.66
C THR A 140 7.92 2.88 13.91
N ALA A 141 6.77 3.56 13.94
CA ALA A 141 6.70 5.00 14.22
C ALA A 141 7.25 5.34 15.63
N LEU A 142 6.87 4.57 16.65
CA LEU A 142 7.36 4.76 18.02
C LEU A 142 8.87 4.53 18.13
N LYS A 143 9.41 3.51 17.45
CA LYS A 143 10.86 3.24 17.45
C LYS A 143 11.62 4.28 16.65
N LYS A 144 11.08 4.76 15.53
CA LYS A 144 11.73 5.78 14.72
C LYS A 144 11.99 7.08 15.47
N GLN A 145 11.15 7.45 16.44
CA GLN A 145 11.41 8.61 17.32
C GLN A 145 12.69 8.46 18.15
N ARG A 146 13.25 7.26 18.27
CA ARG A 146 14.37 6.93 19.15
C ARG A 146 15.62 6.42 18.43
N MET A 147 15.55 6.12 17.12
CA MET A 147 16.69 5.57 16.39
C MET A 147 16.66 5.88 14.87
N PRO A 148 17.82 5.80 14.19
CA PRO A 148 17.94 5.80 12.73
C PRO A 148 17.06 4.73 12.05
N TRP A 149 16.62 5.00 10.81
CA TRP A 149 15.62 4.17 10.11
C TRP A 149 16.14 2.76 9.77
N ASP A 150 17.42 2.66 9.40
CA ASP A 150 18.14 1.42 9.15
C ASP A 150 18.11 0.49 10.38
N LEU A 151 18.31 1.04 11.58
CA LEU A 151 18.27 0.27 12.83
C LEU A 151 16.85 -0.14 13.27
N VAL A 152 15.80 0.52 12.75
CA VAL A 152 14.41 0.13 13.06
C VAL A 152 14.09 -1.24 12.47
N LEU A 153 14.59 -1.56 11.26
CA LEU A 153 14.30 -2.84 10.61
C LEU A 153 14.86 -4.04 11.39
N ASP A 154 15.99 -3.86 12.05
CA ASP A 154 16.62 -4.93 12.85
C ASP A 154 15.92 -5.16 14.20
N THR A 155 15.13 -4.18 14.66
CA THR A 155 14.51 -4.20 15.99
C THR A 155 13.00 -4.43 15.96
N VAL A 156 12.32 -4.07 14.87
CA VAL A 156 10.86 -4.22 14.74
C VAL A 156 10.55 -5.29 13.69
N ARG A 157 10.14 -6.47 14.15
CA ARG A 157 9.59 -7.54 13.29
C ARG A 157 8.06 -7.49 13.27
N PRO A 158 7.42 -7.82 12.14
CA PRO A 158 5.97 -7.96 12.09
C PRO A 158 5.51 -9.13 12.97
N VAL A 159 4.29 -9.02 13.48
CA VAL A 159 3.62 -10.13 14.18
C VAL A 159 2.79 -10.88 13.15
N GLU A 160 2.94 -12.21 13.11
CA GLU A 160 2.10 -13.10 12.30
C GLU A 160 0.69 -13.15 12.88
N ARG A 161 -0.15 -12.25 12.39
CA ARG A 161 -1.55 -12.12 12.76
C ARG A 161 -2.30 -11.58 11.55
N ARG A 162 -3.37 -12.25 11.16
CA ARG A 162 -4.12 -11.86 9.96
C ARG A 162 -4.80 -10.52 10.20
N THR A 163 -4.53 -9.56 9.34
CA THR A 163 -5.15 -8.23 9.40
C THR A 163 -5.73 -7.85 8.05
N ALA A 164 -6.90 -7.21 8.04
CA ALA A 164 -7.46 -6.59 6.86
C ALA A 164 -7.66 -5.09 7.10
N ILE A 165 -7.17 -4.26 6.18
CA ILE A 165 -7.45 -2.82 6.15
C ILE A 165 -8.45 -2.57 5.03
N LEU A 166 -9.60 -2.02 5.39
CA LEU A 166 -10.68 -1.67 4.50
C LEU A 166 -10.96 -0.17 4.59
N VAL A 167 -10.99 0.52 3.47
CA VAL A 167 -11.39 1.92 3.38
C VAL A 167 -12.65 1.99 2.53
N PRO A 168 -13.82 2.27 3.12
CA PRO A 168 -15.06 2.46 2.37
C PRO A 168 -14.92 3.58 1.36
N GLY A 169 -15.42 3.36 0.15
CA GLY A 169 -15.39 4.35 -0.93
C GLY A 169 -16.58 5.30 -0.92
N THR A 170 -17.70 4.90 -0.32
CA THR A 170 -18.94 5.67 -0.29
C THR A 170 -19.61 5.60 1.09
N GLY A 171 -20.75 6.28 1.24
CA GLY A 171 -21.56 6.21 2.45
C GLY A 171 -20.95 6.91 3.68
N PRO A 172 -21.48 6.64 4.88
CA PRO A 172 -21.09 7.34 6.11
C PRO A 172 -19.67 6.97 6.59
N GLY A 173 -19.13 5.84 6.15
CA GLY A 173 -17.76 5.40 6.44
C GLY A 173 -16.72 5.88 5.43
N ALA A 174 -17.10 6.63 4.40
CA ALA A 174 -16.23 6.99 3.29
C ALA A 174 -14.88 7.57 3.77
N GLY A 175 -13.79 7.00 3.26
CA GLY A 175 -12.42 7.43 3.56
C GLY A 175 -11.89 7.08 4.95
N ARG A 176 -12.72 6.50 5.84
CA ARG A 176 -12.29 6.10 7.19
C ARG A 176 -11.76 4.67 7.18
N PRO A 177 -10.46 4.45 7.48
CA PRO A 177 -9.90 3.10 7.48
C PRO A 177 -10.47 2.29 8.65
N LEU A 178 -10.93 1.07 8.34
CA LEU A 178 -11.31 0.03 9.27
C LEU A 178 -10.18 -1.01 9.30
N VAL A 179 -9.68 -1.29 10.49
CA VAL A 179 -8.67 -2.32 10.73
C VAL A 179 -9.38 -3.51 11.38
N LEU A 180 -9.33 -4.65 10.72
CA LEU A 180 -9.98 -5.89 11.14
C LEU A 180 -8.91 -6.95 11.37
N HIS A 181 -9.16 -7.84 12.32
CA HIS A 181 -8.18 -8.84 12.74
C HIS A 181 -8.75 -10.25 12.70
N ASP A 182 -7.86 -11.23 12.60
CA ASP A 182 -8.12 -12.66 12.81
C ASP A 182 -9.35 -13.16 12.04
N GLU A 183 -10.43 -13.49 12.76
CA GLU A 183 -11.66 -14.03 12.19
C GLU A 183 -12.38 -13.03 11.28
N GLU A 184 -12.41 -11.74 11.63
CA GLU A 184 -13.00 -10.70 10.76
C GLU A 184 -12.15 -10.52 9.50
N ALA A 185 -10.83 -10.51 9.63
CA ALA A 185 -9.93 -10.42 8.47
C ALA A 185 -10.02 -11.67 7.59
N ALA A 186 -10.15 -12.86 8.19
CA ALA A 186 -10.40 -14.12 7.47
C ALA A 186 -11.76 -14.09 6.76
N ALA A 187 -12.78 -13.53 7.42
CA ALA A 187 -14.11 -13.34 6.87
C ALA A 187 -14.19 -12.26 5.79
N LEU A 188 -13.11 -11.52 5.49
CA LEU A 188 -13.02 -10.68 4.29
C LEU A 188 -12.16 -11.28 3.18
N ALA A 189 -11.39 -12.32 3.45
CA ALA A 189 -10.52 -12.93 2.45
C ALA A 189 -11.30 -13.41 1.21
N TRP A 190 -12.55 -13.84 1.39
CA TRP A 190 -13.45 -14.25 0.31
C TRP A 190 -13.96 -13.08 -0.56
N LEU A 191 -13.84 -11.82 -0.14
CA LEU A 191 -14.23 -10.64 -0.95
C LEU A 191 -13.16 -10.24 -1.97
N THR A 192 -11.96 -10.81 -1.89
CA THR A 192 -10.83 -10.48 -2.79
C THR A 192 -10.37 -11.70 -3.58
N GLU A 193 -9.80 -11.48 -4.77
CA GLU A 193 -9.27 -12.53 -5.67
C GLU A 193 -7.99 -13.22 -5.18
N ALA A 194 -8.00 -13.72 -3.95
CA ALA A 194 -7.11 -14.80 -3.54
C ALA A 194 -7.95 -16.05 -3.17
N PRO A 195 -8.60 -16.74 -4.13
CA PRO A 195 -9.30 -17.96 -3.81
C PRO A 195 -8.34 -19.14 -3.87
N ARG A 196 -8.28 -19.90 -2.78
CA ARG A 196 -8.41 -21.35 -2.95
C ARG A 196 -9.80 -21.60 -3.52
N ALA A 197 -9.96 -22.46 -4.52
CA ALA A 197 -11.17 -22.68 -5.34
C ALA A 197 -12.48 -23.03 -4.56
N HIS A 198 -12.44 -23.03 -3.23
CA HIS A 198 -13.54 -23.42 -2.33
C HIS A 198 -13.82 -22.39 -1.23
N ALA A 199 -13.38 -21.13 -1.36
CA ALA A 199 -13.76 -20.08 -0.43
C ALA A 199 -15.29 -19.89 -0.43
N ARG A 200 -15.94 -20.27 0.66
CA ARG A 200 -17.39 -20.10 0.87
C ARG A 200 -17.64 -18.74 1.53
N VAL A 201 -18.81 -18.17 1.29
CA VAL A 201 -19.30 -17.02 2.08
C VAL A 201 -19.35 -17.48 3.55
N PRO A 202 -18.75 -16.74 4.49
CA PRO A 202 -18.83 -17.09 5.90
C PRO A 202 -20.30 -17.15 6.33
N ALA A 203 -20.72 -18.29 6.89
CA ALA A 203 -22.05 -18.46 7.49
C ALA A 203 -21.91 -18.39 9.02
N GLY A 204 -22.86 -17.73 9.71
CA GLY A 204 -22.80 -17.47 11.15
C GLY A 204 -21.94 -16.27 11.55
N GLU A 205 -21.84 -16.00 12.86
CA GLU A 205 -20.96 -14.96 13.41
C GLU A 205 -19.48 -15.40 13.33
N PRO A 206 -18.54 -14.49 13.01
CA PRO A 206 -18.69 -13.05 12.79
C PRO A 206 -19.09 -12.66 11.35
N GLY A 207 -19.30 -13.62 10.45
CA GLY A 207 -19.55 -13.42 9.03
C GLY A 207 -20.75 -12.52 8.70
N GLU A 208 -21.94 -12.87 9.17
CA GLU A 208 -23.18 -12.16 8.80
C GLU A 208 -23.23 -10.72 9.34
N GLU A 209 -22.85 -10.56 10.61
CA GLU A 209 -22.82 -9.26 11.28
C GLU A 209 -21.75 -8.34 10.67
N LEU A 210 -20.57 -8.87 10.33
CA LEU A 210 -19.55 -8.14 9.61
C LEU A 210 -20.07 -7.64 8.26
N LEU A 211 -20.75 -8.49 7.48
CA LEU A 211 -21.28 -8.10 6.18
C LEU A 211 -22.36 -7.02 6.28
N ARG A 212 -23.26 -7.13 7.27
CA ARG A 212 -24.24 -6.08 7.57
C ARG A 212 -23.54 -4.76 7.85
N ARG A 213 -22.56 -4.75 8.77
CA ARG A 213 -21.75 -3.57 9.10
C ARG A 213 -21.04 -3.00 7.89
N LEU A 214 -20.48 -3.83 7.02
CA LEU A 214 -19.77 -3.38 5.81
C LEU A 214 -20.68 -2.73 4.77
N VAL A 215 -21.93 -3.16 4.66
CA VAL A 215 -22.94 -2.49 3.84
C VAL A 215 -23.32 -1.15 4.46
N GLU A 216 -23.56 -1.11 5.77
CA GLU A 216 -23.96 0.11 6.49
C GLU A 216 -22.93 1.24 6.40
N VAL A 217 -21.63 0.90 6.48
CA VAL A 217 -20.55 1.88 6.36
C VAL A 217 -20.22 2.24 4.91
N GLY A 218 -20.86 1.62 3.92
CA GLY A 218 -20.65 1.88 2.49
C GLY A 218 -19.40 1.25 1.90
N ALA A 219 -18.89 0.16 2.49
CA ALA A 219 -17.76 -0.59 1.94
C ALA A 219 -18.20 -1.64 0.90
N LEU A 220 -19.39 -2.21 1.08
CA LEU A 220 -20.01 -3.16 0.16
C LEU A 220 -21.34 -2.61 -0.33
N VAL A 221 -21.67 -2.91 -1.58
CA VAL A 221 -23.01 -2.77 -2.12
C VAL A 221 -23.59 -4.15 -2.38
N ARG A 222 -24.91 -4.27 -2.18
CA ARG A 222 -25.67 -5.40 -2.68
C ARG A 222 -26.09 -5.05 -4.10
N ASP A 223 -25.70 -5.86 -5.07
CA ASP A 223 -26.21 -5.76 -6.43
C ASP A 223 -27.73 -5.87 -6.32
N GLY A 224 -28.43 -4.80 -6.74
CA GLY A 224 -29.85 -4.65 -6.51
C GLY A 224 -30.65 -5.79 -7.14
N GLY A 225 -31.05 -6.75 -6.31
CA GLY A 225 -32.34 -7.40 -6.49
C GLY A 225 -33.39 -6.36 -6.15
N THR A 226 -33.95 -5.72 -7.17
CA THR A 226 -35.22 -5.00 -7.06
C THR A 226 -36.25 -5.98 -6.50
N GLY A 227 -36.64 -5.76 -5.23
CA GLY A 227 -38.01 -6.08 -4.82
C GLY A 227 -38.96 -5.04 -5.39
#